data_AF-A0A936ATS3-F1
#
_entry.id   AF-A0A936ATS3-F1
#
_cell.length_a   1.000
_cell.length_b   1.000
_cell.length_c   1.000
_cell.angle_alpha   90.00
_cell.angle_beta   90.00
_cell.angle_gamma   90.00
#
_symmetry.space_group_name_H-M   'P 1'
#
loop_
_entity.id
_entity.type
_entity.pdbx_description
1 polymer ?
#
loop_
_entity_poly.entity_id
_entity_poly.type
_entity_poly.pdbx_seq_one_letter_code
_entity_poly.pdbx_strand_id
1 'polypeptide(L)'
;MKEKRRSIYLHAVNEAAERIFAAKGVDDSRMPEIAAEAGISLGTLYGVIDGKESLYAGIHRIRIREFLDCICEASETIEGTLERHLAVLRSGSRYFLEHADFLRMHCREGNGWAVSFPTYGAGEVPWREGTAILQELFVRGIEEQVYVEDDPELLVRKMLALQQVELMHWVMRGMSTPHETVLERLEAQFLRAFCTLELQRVRVGQPA
;
A
#
# COMPACT_ATOMS: atom_id res chain seq x y z
N MET A 1 27.08 -19.49 -4.11
CA MET A 1 26.55 -20.01 -5.40
C MET A 1 25.11 -20.53 -5.25
N LYS A 2 24.84 -21.54 -4.40
CA LYS A 2 23.50 -22.12 -4.20
C LYS A 2 22.45 -21.12 -3.67
N GLU A 3 22.83 -20.31 -2.68
CA GLU A 3 21.94 -19.30 -2.08
C GLU A 3 21.55 -18.18 -3.05
N LYS A 4 22.52 -17.66 -3.80
CA LYS A 4 22.29 -16.65 -4.85
C LYS A 4 21.31 -17.15 -5.92
N ARG A 5 21.43 -18.42 -6.32
CA ARG A 5 20.54 -19.04 -7.30
C ARG A 5 19.13 -19.25 -6.75
N ARG A 6 19.01 -19.63 -5.47
CA ARG A 6 17.72 -19.73 -4.77
C ARG A 6 17.00 -18.38 -4.74
N SER A 7 17.70 -17.31 -4.37
CA SER A 7 17.14 -15.95 -4.34
C SER A 7 16.64 -15.48 -5.71
N ILE A 8 17.39 -15.74 -6.78
CA ILE A 8 16.97 -15.42 -8.15
C ILE A 8 15.67 -16.13 -8.53
N TYR A 9 15.55 -17.43 -8.23
CA TYR A 9 14.33 -18.17 -8.51
C TYR A 9 13.15 -17.72 -7.66
N LEU A 10 13.37 -17.41 -6.38
CA LEU A 10 12.31 -16.89 -5.51
C LEU A 10 11.77 -15.56 -6.04
N HIS A 11 12.64 -14.66 -6.49
CA HIS A 11 12.22 -13.40 -7.08
C HIS A 11 11.36 -13.61 -8.33
N ALA A 12 11.84 -14.42 -9.29
CA ALA A 12 11.11 -14.71 -10.53
C ALA A 12 9.74 -15.39 -10.26
N VAL A 13 9.70 -16.32 -9.29
CA VAL A 13 8.45 -17.01 -8.90
C VAL A 13 7.47 -16.05 -8.24
N ASN A 14 7.93 -15.14 -7.38
CA ASN A 14 7.07 -14.15 -6.74
C ASN A 14 6.45 -13.20 -7.77
N GLU A 15 7.25 -12.69 -8.71
CA GLU A 15 6.73 -11.79 -9.76
C GLU A 15 5.74 -12.49 -10.69
N ALA A 16 6.04 -13.72 -11.10
CA ALA A 16 5.14 -14.54 -11.92
C ALA A 16 3.82 -14.82 -11.21
N ALA A 17 3.89 -15.19 -9.95
CA ALA A 17 2.72 -15.50 -9.14
C ALA A 17 1.88 -14.25 -8.85
N GLU A 18 2.49 -13.11 -8.56
CA GLU A 18 1.78 -11.84 -8.36
C GLU A 18 0.93 -11.49 -9.58
N ARG A 19 1.50 -11.56 -10.80
CA ARG A 19 0.76 -11.32 -12.06
C ARG A 19 -0.41 -12.30 -12.24
N ILE A 20 -0.17 -13.58 -11.99
CA ILE A 20 -1.20 -14.62 -12.16
C ILE A 20 -2.32 -14.46 -11.14
N PHE A 21 -1.99 -14.24 -9.87
CA PHE A 21 -2.96 -14.00 -8.80
C PHE A 21 -3.74 -12.72 -9.07
N ALA A 22 -3.09 -11.66 -9.53
CA ALA A 22 -3.74 -10.41 -9.90
C ALA A 22 -4.72 -10.60 -11.05
N ALA A 23 -4.42 -11.47 -12.03
CA ALA A 23 -5.25 -11.66 -13.22
C ALA A 23 -6.51 -12.49 -12.99
N LYS A 24 -6.44 -13.55 -12.17
CA LYS A 24 -7.55 -14.51 -12.00
C LYS A 24 -7.85 -14.93 -10.56
N GLY A 25 -7.14 -14.40 -9.57
CA GLY A 25 -7.31 -14.77 -8.17
C GLY A 25 -6.44 -15.96 -7.75
N VAL A 26 -6.20 -16.07 -6.45
CA VAL A 26 -5.35 -17.12 -5.87
C VAL A 26 -5.96 -18.50 -6.08
N ASP A 27 -7.26 -18.67 -5.82
CA ASP A 27 -7.93 -19.97 -5.90
C ASP A 27 -7.89 -20.59 -7.30
N ASP A 28 -8.15 -19.79 -8.33
CA ASP A 28 -8.17 -20.22 -9.73
C ASP A 28 -6.77 -20.37 -10.36
N SER A 29 -5.71 -20.08 -9.59
CA SER A 29 -4.31 -20.18 -10.03
C SER A 29 -3.68 -21.54 -9.72
N ARG A 30 -2.81 -22.01 -10.63
CA ARG A 30 -2.16 -23.32 -10.52
C ARG A 30 -0.63 -23.18 -10.53
N MET A 31 0.04 -23.96 -9.66
CA MET A 31 1.51 -23.95 -9.55
C MET A 31 2.26 -24.20 -10.87
N PRO A 32 1.80 -25.10 -11.79
CA PRO A 32 2.45 -25.27 -13.08
C PRO A 32 2.43 -24.03 -13.99
N GLU A 33 1.37 -23.23 -13.91
CA GLU A 33 1.26 -21.99 -14.70
C GLU A 33 2.27 -20.96 -14.18
N ILE A 34 2.42 -20.86 -12.85
CA ILE A 34 3.40 -19.99 -12.20
C ILE A 34 4.83 -20.41 -12.58
N ALA A 35 5.13 -21.72 -12.58
CA ALA A 35 6.43 -22.21 -12.99
C ALA A 35 6.74 -21.85 -14.45
N ALA A 36 5.76 -22.00 -15.35
CA ALA A 36 5.88 -21.66 -16.76
C ALA A 36 6.12 -20.15 -16.96
N GLU A 37 5.34 -19.30 -16.28
CA GLU A 37 5.48 -17.84 -16.30
C GLU A 37 6.83 -17.38 -15.74
N ALA A 38 7.33 -18.04 -14.68
CA ALA A 38 8.64 -17.77 -14.09
C ALA A 38 9.82 -18.33 -14.92
N GLY A 39 9.55 -19.07 -16.00
CA GLY A 39 10.60 -19.68 -16.84
C GLY A 39 11.38 -20.79 -16.16
N ILE A 40 10.79 -21.49 -15.18
CA ILE A 40 11.45 -22.58 -14.43
C ILE A 40 10.67 -23.89 -14.51
N SER A 41 11.33 -25.01 -14.18
CA SER A 41 10.63 -26.29 -14.07
C SER A 41 9.77 -26.34 -12.80
N LEU A 42 8.68 -27.12 -12.84
CA LEU A 42 7.82 -27.33 -11.68
C LEU A 42 8.59 -27.93 -10.48
N GLY A 43 9.55 -28.82 -10.74
CA GLY A 43 10.42 -29.37 -9.70
C GLY A 43 11.35 -28.31 -9.09
N THR A 44 11.82 -27.34 -9.88
CA THR A 44 12.59 -26.20 -9.36
C THR A 44 11.72 -25.31 -8.48
N LEU A 45 10.47 -25.06 -8.87
CA LEU A 45 9.52 -24.27 -8.08
C LEU A 45 9.29 -24.91 -6.70
N TYR A 46 8.95 -26.19 -6.65
CA TYR A 46 8.73 -26.90 -5.38
C TYR A 46 10.01 -27.07 -4.55
N GLY A 47 11.18 -26.89 -5.16
CA GLY A 47 12.44 -26.81 -4.43
C GLY A 47 12.65 -25.50 -3.65
N VAL A 48 11.83 -24.47 -3.92
CA VAL A 48 11.95 -23.15 -3.27
C VAL A 48 10.66 -22.66 -2.59
N ILE A 49 9.50 -23.20 -2.97
CA ILE A 49 8.17 -22.82 -2.46
C ILE A 49 7.39 -24.07 -2.03
N ASP A 50 6.82 -24.05 -0.83
CA ASP A 50 6.09 -25.18 -0.24
C ASP A 50 4.68 -25.35 -0.85
N GLY A 51 4.09 -24.26 -1.34
CA GLY A 51 2.80 -24.29 -2.02
C GLY A 51 2.25 -22.92 -2.35
N LYS A 52 1.00 -22.90 -2.84
CA LYS A 52 0.32 -21.67 -3.27
C LYS A 52 0.11 -20.69 -2.11
N GLU A 53 -0.29 -21.20 -0.95
CA GLU A 53 -0.50 -20.40 0.26
C GLU A 53 0.81 -19.79 0.77
N SER A 54 1.90 -20.56 0.81
CA SER A 54 3.22 -20.02 1.22
C SER A 54 3.73 -18.97 0.25
N LEU A 55 3.44 -19.13 -1.04
CA LEU A 55 3.81 -18.18 -2.08
C LEU A 55 3.04 -16.87 -1.93
N TYR A 56 1.72 -16.95 -1.77
CA TYR A 56 0.86 -15.80 -1.49
C TYR A 56 1.33 -15.05 -0.22
N ALA A 57 1.49 -15.77 0.90
CA ALA A 57 1.96 -15.16 2.15
C ALA A 57 3.37 -14.54 2.02
N GLY A 58 4.24 -15.17 1.22
CA GLY A 58 5.57 -14.67 0.91
C GLY A 58 5.56 -13.34 0.14
N ILE A 59 4.72 -13.25 -0.91
CA ILE A 59 4.52 -12.02 -1.68
C ILE A 59 4.00 -10.90 -0.77
N HIS A 60 2.95 -11.17 0.01
CA HIS A 60 2.40 -10.18 0.94
C HIS A 60 3.44 -9.69 1.94
N ARG A 61 4.25 -10.59 2.52
CA ARG A 61 5.29 -10.19 3.47
C ARG A 61 6.33 -9.27 2.84
N ILE A 62 6.79 -9.58 1.63
CA ILE A 62 7.77 -8.77 0.90
C ILE A 62 7.19 -7.39 0.60
N ARG A 63 5.99 -7.35 -0.01
CA ARG A 63 5.37 -6.10 -0.46
C ARG A 63 4.99 -5.19 0.70
N ILE A 64 4.47 -5.75 1.80
CA ILE A 64 4.16 -4.96 2.99
C ILE A 64 5.44 -4.42 3.63
N ARG A 65 6.54 -5.18 3.68
CA ARG A 65 7.81 -4.64 4.20
C ARG A 65 8.35 -3.51 3.34
N GLU A 66 8.37 -3.69 2.02
CA GLU A 66 8.78 -2.65 1.07
C GLU A 66 7.91 -1.39 1.22
N PHE A 67 6.59 -1.54 1.32
CA PHE A 67 5.66 -0.45 1.59
C PHE A 67 5.98 0.27 2.91
N LEU A 68 6.24 -0.48 3.99
CA LEU A 68 6.61 0.08 5.29
C LEU A 68 7.93 0.87 5.21
N ASP A 69 8.93 0.34 4.49
CA ASP A 69 10.20 1.04 4.28
C ASP A 69 9.99 2.38 3.56
N CYS A 70 9.13 2.41 2.53
CA CYS A 70 8.79 3.64 1.79
C CYS A 70 8.09 4.71 2.65
N ILE A 71 7.20 4.31 3.57
CA ILE A 71 6.53 5.28 4.46
C ILE A 71 7.45 5.75 5.59
N CYS A 72 8.32 4.88 6.12
CA CYS A 72 9.30 5.25 7.13
C CYS A 72 10.27 6.30 6.58
N GLU A 73 10.85 6.04 5.41
CA GLU A 73 11.77 6.97 4.74
C GLU A 73 11.11 8.33 4.44
N ALA A 74 9.86 8.32 3.98
CA ALA A 74 9.10 9.55 3.72
C ALA A 74 8.79 10.34 5.01
N SER A 75 8.67 9.66 6.15
CA SER A 75 8.37 10.30 7.44
C SER A 75 9.59 10.98 8.08
N GLU A 76 10.82 10.56 7.75
CA GLU A 76 12.04 11.05 8.40
C GLU A 76 12.68 12.26 7.69
N THR A 77 12.39 12.43 6.40
CA THR A 77 13.15 13.32 5.52
C THR A 77 12.62 14.75 5.40
N ILE A 78 11.45 15.03 5.98
CA ILE A 78 10.71 16.28 5.75
C ILE A 78 10.42 17.03 7.05
N GLU A 79 10.63 18.34 7.00
CA GLU A 79 10.25 19.29 8.04
C GLU A 79 8.79 19.73 7.89
N GLY A 80 8.10 19.94 9.02
CA GLY A 80 6.68 20.32 9.05
C GLY A 80 5.73 19.11 9.09
N THR A 81 4.75 19.15 9.99
CA THR A 81 3.83 18.03 10.23
C THR A 81 2.94 17.73 9.02
N LEU A 82 2.42 18.76 8.35
CA LEU A 82 1.59 18.58 7.15
C LEU A 82 2.40 18.03 5.98
N GLU A 83 3.54 18.65 5.70
CA GLU A 83 4.42 18.28 4.58
C GLU A 83 4.89 16.82 4.72
N ARG A 84 5.25 16.41 5.93
CA ARG A 84 5.58 15.03 6.27
C ARG A 84 4.41 14.07 6.05
N HIS A 85 3.20 14.45 6.49
CA HIS A 85 2.01 13.62 6.31
C HIS A 85 1.64 13.43 4.83
N LEU A 86 1.71 14.51 4.05
CA LEU A 86 1.49 14.45 2.61
C LEU A 86 2.54 13.58 1.91
N ALA A 87 3.80 13.63 2.34
CA ALA A 87 4.84 12.78 1.77
C ALA A 87 4.66 11.30 2.10
N VAL A 88 4.24 10.97 3.33
CA VAL A 88 3.89 9.59 3.69
C VAL A 88 2.71 9.09 2.85
N LEU A 89 1.64 9.90 2.72
CA LEU A 89 0.48 9.58 1.89
C LEU A 89 0.89 9.37 0.42
N ARG A 90 1.72 10.27 -0.13
CA ARG A 90 2.20 10.22 -1.51
C ARG A 90 3.08 8.99 -1.75
N SER A 91 4.05 8.74 -0.87
CA SER A 91 4.98 7.61 -0.96
C SER A 91 4.22 6.27 -0.91
N GLY A 92 3.37 6.10 0.11
CA GLY A 92 2.57 4.88 0.25
C GLY A 92 1.61 4.66 -0.91
N SER A 93 0.98 5.72 -1.42
CA SER A 93 0.08 5.61 -2.58
C SER A 93 0.82 5.33 -3.88
N ARG A 94 1.99 5.95 -4.09
CA ARG A 94 2.85 5.70 -5.25
C ARG A 94 3.30 4.25 -5.32
N TYR A 95 3.66 3.67 -4.18
CA TYR A 95 3.99 2.25 -4.09
C TYR A 95 2.88 1.37 -4.66
N PHE A 96 1.63 1.56 -4.25
CA PHE A 96 0.50 0.79 -4.80
C PHE A 96 0.26 1.03 -6.29
N LEU A 97 0.47 2.25 -6.78
CA LEU A 97 0.33 2.60 -8.20
C LEU A 97 1.42 1.91 -9.05
N GLU A 98 2.64 1.81 -8.54
CA GLU A 98 3.77 1.12 -9.21
C GLU A 98 3.65 -0.40 -9.10
N HIS A 99 2.97 -0.91 -8.06
CA HIS A 99 2.69 -2.33 -7.83
C HIS A 99 1.22 -2.67 -8.07
N ALA A 100 0.72 -2.36 -9.27
CA ALA A 100 -0.69 -2.46 -9.62
C ALA A 100 -1.26 -3.90 -9.53
N ASP A 101 -0.45 -4.92 -9.81
CA ASP A 101 -0.86 -6.32 -9.70
C ASP A 101 -1.01 -6.73 -8.23
N PHE A 102 -0.08 -6.35 -7.35
CA PHE A 102 -0.27 -6.44 -5.91
C PHE A 102 -1.55 -5.74 -5.46
N LEU A 103 -1.81 -4.51 -5.89
CA LEU A 103 -3.06 -3.80 -5.55
C LEU A 103 -4.31 -4.57 -6.02
N ARG A 104 -4.32 -5.10 -7.26
CA ARG A 104 -5.43 -5.90 -7.81
C ARG A 104 -5.71 -7.18 -7.04
N MET A 105 -4.67 -7.85 -6.51
CA MET A 105 -4.86 -9.03 -5.66
C MET A 105 -5.78 -8.71 -4.47
N HIS A 106 -5.58 -7.56 -3.82
CA HIS A 106 -6.43 -7.12 -2.70
C HIS A 106 -7.85 -6.78 -3.10
N CYS A 107 -8.02 -6.21 -4.30
CA CYS A 107 -9.33 -5.81 -4.82
C CYS A 107 -10.26 -7.02 -5.03
N ARG A 108 -9.70 -8.13 -5.55
CA ARG A 108 -10.45 -9.34 -5.89
C ARG A 108 -10.90 -10.16 -4.69
N GLU A 109 -10.13 -10.12 -3.61
CA GLU A 109 -10.42 -10.88 -2.38
C GLU A 109 -11.48 -10.21 -1.49
N GLY A 110 -11.99 -9.03 -1.88
CA GLY A 110 -13.02 -8.34 -1.11
C GLY A 110 -12.51 -7.76 0.22
N ASN A 111 -11.20 -7.56 0.36
CA ASN A 111 -10.51 -7.06 1.56
C ASN A 111 -10.78 -5.55 1.84
N GLY A 112 -11.98 -5.05 1.54
CA GLY A 112 -12.31 -3.64 1.68
C GLY A 112 -13.37 -3.36 2.73
N TRP A 113 -12.96 -2.64 3.79
CA TRP A 113 -13.76 -1.50 4.28
C TRP A 113 -13.02 -0.47 5.17
N ALA A 114 -11.77 -0.69 5.61
CA ALA A 114 -10.81 0.38 5.97
C ALA A 114 -9.43 -0.14 6.39
N VAL A 115 -9.30 -1.40 6.87
CA VAL A 115 -8.08 -1.86 7.60
C VAL A 115 -7.87 -3.40 7.56
N SER A 116 -8.57 -4.22 6.78
CA SER A 116 -8.39 -5.68 6.89
C SER A 116 -7.09 -6.19 6.26
N PHE A 117 -6.01 -6.19 7.05
CA PHE A 117 -4.91 -7.15 6.97
C PHE A 117 -4.82 -7.83 8.35
N PRO A 118 -5.01 -9.17 8.49
CA PRO A 118 -4.67 -10.21 7.51
C PRO A 118 -5.70 -11.36 7.32
N THR A 119 -5.78 -11.92 6.12
CA THR A 119 -6.40 -13.25 5.89
C THR A 119 -5.48 -14.41 6.32
N TYR A 120 -4.19 -14.12 6.55
CA TYR A 120 -3.20 -15.07 7.08
C TYR A 120 -2.30 -14.36 8.10
N GLY A 121 -2.33 -14.77 9.38
CA GLY A 121 -1.83 -14.10 10.60
C GLY A 121 -0.43 -13.42 10.65
N ALA A 122 0.26 -13.24 9.53
CA ALA A 122 1.51 -12.49 9.40
C ALA A 122 1.33 -10.95 9.22
N GLY A 123 0.10 -10.43 9.09
CA GLY A 123 -0.15 -9.01 8.76
C GLY A 123 -0.46 -8.06 9.93
N GLU A 124 -0.69 -8.56 11.15
CA GLU A 124 -1.07 -7.68 12.28
C GLU A 124 0.08 -6.77 12.77
N VAL A 125 1.31 -7.29 12.78
CA VAL A 125 2.48 -6.54 13.26
C VAL A 125 2.89 -5.45 12.28
N PRO A 126 3.02 -5.72 10.96
CA PRO A 126 3.31 -4.68 9.97
C PRO A 126 2.23 -3.59 9.91
N TRP A 127 0.96 -3.96 10.11
CA TRP A 127 -0.12 -2.99 10.17
C TRP A 127 0.05 -2.00 11.33
N ARG A 128 0.33 -2.50 12.54
CA ARG A 128 0.56 -1.66 13.72
C ARG A 128 1.71 -0.68 13.51
N GLU A 129 2.83 -1.15 12.94
CA GLU A 129 4.00 -0.32 12.62
C GLU A 129 3.62 0.83 11.68
N GLY A 130 2.93 0.54 10.57
CA GLY A 130 2.52 1.57 9.61
C GLY A 130 1.51 2.57 10.16
N THR A 131 0.53 2.11 10.94
CA THR A 131 -0.47 3.02 11.54
C THR A 131 0.08 3.89 12.65
N ALA A 132 1.15 3.47 13.33
CA ALA A 132 1.75 4.25 14.40
C ALA A 132 2.33 5.58 13.87
N ILE A 133 3.02 5.55 12.73
CA ILE A 133 3.56 6.75 12.08
C ILE A 133 2.44 7.74 11.74
N LEU A 134 1.35 7.24 11.13
CA LEU A 134 0.20 8.06 10.76
C LEU A 134 -0.50 8.66 11.98
N GLN A 135 -0.68 7.86 13.03
CA GLN A 135 -1.30 8.30 14.27
C GLN A 135 -0.47 9.39 14.96
N GLU A 136 0.85 9.25 15.01
CA GLU A 136 1.75 10.26 15.57
C GLU A 136 1.65 11.59 14.80
N LEU A 137 1.55 11.53 13.47
CA LEU A 137 1.39 12.73 12.65
C LEU A 137 0.05 13.43 12.89
N PHE A 138 -1.04 12.68 13.06
CA PHE A 138 -2.33 13.28 13.43
C PHE A 138 -2.29 13.89 14.83
N VAL A 139 -1.70 13.22 15.82
CA VAL A 139 -1.53 13.77 17.19
C VAL A 139 -0.80 15.11 17.13
N ARG A 140 0.39 15.15 16.50
CA ARG A 140 1.17 16.38 16.40
C ARG A 140 0.42 17.48 15.65
N GLY A 141 -0.25 17.16 14.56
CA GLY A 141 -0.96 18.17 13.78
C GLY A 141 -2.22 18.71 14.46
N ILE A 142 -2.82 17.95 15.38
CA ILE A 142 -3.87 18.45 16.27
C ILE A 142 -3.28 19.42 17.30
N GLU A 143 -2.15 19.06 17.94
CA GLU A 143 -1.44 19.93 18.88
C GLU A 143 -0.98 21.25 18.22
N GLU A 144 -0.54 21.18 16.96
CA GLU A 144 -0.14 22.33 16.14
C GLU A 144 -1.32 23.09 15.50
N GLN A 145 -2.57 22.65 15.74
CA GLN A 145 -3.80 23.24 15.18
C GLN A 145 -3.85 23.25 13.64
N VAL A 146 -3.11 22.34 13.02
CA VAL A 146 -3.06 22.09 11.57
C VAL A 146 -4.24 21.21 11.13
N TYR A 147 -4.67 20.28 11.98
CA TYR A 147 -5.77 19.36 11.73
C TYR A 147 -7.01 19.65 12.59
N VAL A 148 -8.16 19.14 12.14
CA VAL A 148 -9.39 19.13 12.92
C VAL A 148 -9.22 18.34 14.22
N GLU A 149 -9.81 18.82 15.31
CA GLU A 149 -9.82 18.13 16.60
C GLU A 149 -10.80 16.94 16.54
N ASP A 150 -10.24 15.73 16.49
CA ASP A 150 -10.96 14.45 16.47
C ASP A 150 -10.03 13.34 17.02
N ASP A 151 -10.55 12.12 17.18
CA ASP A 151 -9.76 10.96 17.58
C ASP A 151 -8.69 10.60 16.51
N PRO A 152 -7.38 10.65 16.83
CA PRO A 152 -6.31 10.32 15.89
C PRO A 152 -6.44 8.93 15.28
N GLU A 153 -6.91 7.93 16.03
CA GLU A 153 -7.08 6.57 15.49
C GLU A 153 -8.17 6.58 14.39
N LEU A 154 -9.27 7.28 14.64
CA LEU A 154 -10.36 7.43 13.68
C LEU A 154 -9.91 8.22 12.44
N LEU A 155 -9.08 9.25 12.61
CA LEU A 155 -8.51 10.02 11.49
C LEU A 155 -7.63 9.15 10.59
N VAL A 156 -6.80 8.28 11.15
CA VAL A 156 -6.02 7.29 10.37
C VAL A 156 -6.95 6.38 9.57
N ARG A 157 -8.00 5.82 10.19
CA ARG A 157 -8.97 4.96 9.50
C ARG A 157 -9.69 5.68 8.36
N LYS A 158 -10.11 6.93 8.59
CA LYS A 158 -10.72 7.79 7.56
C LYS A 158 -9.74 8.01 6.40
N MET A 159 -8.49 8.36 6.70
CA MET A 159 -7.47 8.60 5.67
C MET A 159 -7.25 7.36 4.80
N LEU A 160 -7.08 6.18 5.41
CA LEU A 160 -6.84 4.93 4.70
C LEU A 160 -8.07 4.51 3.87
N ALA A 161 -9.28 4.79 4.34
CA ALA A 161 -10.49 4.59 3.55
C ALA A 161 -10.54 5.49 2.31
N LEU A 162 -10.19 6.77 2.44
CA LEU A 162 -10.10 7.70 1.30
C LEU A 162 -9.05 7.23 0.28
N GLN A 163 -7.87 6.82 0.78
CA GLN A 163 -6.81 6.26 -0.05
C GLN A 163 -7.27 5.01 -0.80
N GLN A 164 -7.91 4.07 -0.10
CA GLN A 164 -8.43 2.84 -0.67
C GLN A 164 -9.44 3.10 -1.77
N VAL A 165 -10.37 4.06 -1.57
CA VAL A 165 -11.40 4.39 -2.55
C VAL A 165 -10.79 4.93 -3.85
N GLU A 166 -9.82 5.85 -3.76
CA GLU A 166 -9.19 6.40 -4.97
C GLU A 166 -8.38 5.32 -5.72
N LEU A 167 -7.59 4.51 -5.00
CA LEU A 167 -6.80 3.44 -5.61
C LEU A 167 -7.68 2.37 -6.27
N MET A 168 -8.77 1.99 -5.61
CA MET A 168 -9.75 1.05 -6.19
C MET A 168 -10.42 1.66 -7.42
N HIS A 169 -10.78 2.95 -7.37
CA HIS A 169 -11.34 3.65 -8.51
C HIS A 169 -10.37 3.62 -9.70
N TRP A 170 -9.08 3.87 -9.46
CA TRP A 170 -8.05 3.79 -10.49
C TRP A 170 -7.97 2.39 -11.13
N VAL A 171 -7.98 1.32 -10.33
CA VAL A 171 -8.01 -0.07 -10.80
C VAL A 171 -9.26 -0.35 -11.64
N MET A 172 -10.44 0.02 -11.15
CA MET A 172 -11.72 -0.19 -11.84
C MET A 172 -11.81 0.56 -13.18
N ARG A 173 -11.08 1.68 -13.31
CA ARG A 173 -10.99 2.45 -14.56
C ARG A 173 -9.91 1.94 -15.51
N GLY A 174 -9.35 0.76 -15.25
CA GLY A 174 -8.35 0.14 -16.11
C GLY A 174 -6.98 0.80 -16.00
N MET A 175 -6.70 1.50 -14.90
CA MET A 175 -5.38 2.05 -14.57
C MET A 175 -4.86 3.05 -15.62
N SER A 176 -5.78 3.75 -16.30
CA SER A 176 -5.48 4.68 -17.38
C SER A 176 -5.13 6.09 -16.90
N THR A 177 -5.52 6.44 -15.68
CA THR A 177 -5.23 7.78 -15.13
C THR A 177 -3.74 7.85 -14.75
N PRO A 178 -3.01 8.91 -15.14
CA PRO A 178 -1.62 9.09 -14.75
C PRO A 178 -1.44 9.06 -13.22
N HIS A 179 -0.34 8.46 -12.74
CA HIS A 179 -0.08 8.32 -11.31
C HIS A 179 -0.10 9.67 -10.59
N GLU A 180 0.54 10.70 -11.16
CA GLU A 180 0.57 12.04 -10.55
C GLU A 180 -0.83 12.63 -10.36
N THR A 181 -1.75 12.43 -11.32
CA THR A 181 -3.14 12.90 -11.18
C THR A 181 -3.88 12.19 -10.04
N VAL A 182 -3.59 10.90 -9.80
CA VAL A 182 -4.18 10.16 -8.67
C VAL A 182 -3.61 10.68 -7.34
N LEU A 183 -2.30 10.89 -7.28
CA LEU A 183 -1.62 11.41 -6.09
C LEU A 183 -2.09 12.83 -5.72
N GLU A 184 -2.20 13.72 -6.71
CA GLU A 184 -2.73 15.08 -6.51
C GLU A 184 -4.17 15.08 -5.97
N ARG A 185 -5.02 14.16 -6.44
CA ARG A 185 -6.39 14.02 -5.93
C ARG A 185 -6.43 13.57 -4.48
N LEU A 186 -5.60 12.58 -4.13
CA LEU A 186 -5.46 12.09 -2.77
C LEU A 186 -5.02 13.19 -1.83
N GLU A 187 -4.00 13.96 -2.18
CA GLU A 187 -3.52 15.08 -1.38
C GLU A 187 -4.57 16.17 -1.24
N ALA A 188 -5.21 16.56 -2.33
CA ALA A 188 -6.27 17.56 -2.29
C ALA A 188 -7.45 17.10 -1.42
N GLN A 189 -7.79 15.81 -1.43
CA GLN A 189 -8.83 15.25 -0.58
C GLN A 189 -8.40 15.19 0.89
N PHE A 190 -7.15 14.81 1.17
CA PHE A 190 -6.58 14.84 2.51
C PHE A 190 -6.67 16.24 3.11
N LEU A 191 -6.22 17.26 2.38
CA LEU A 191 -6.26 18.66 2.83
C LEU A 191 -7.69 19.10 3.15
N ARG A 192 -8.65 18.76 2.31
CA ARG A 192 -10.07 19.10 2.53
C ARG A 192 -10.68 18.39 3.73
N ALA A 193 -10.30 17.13 3.95
CA ALA A 193 -10.92 16.28 4.97
C ALA A 193 -10.35 16.51 6.37
N PHE A 194 -9.05 16.83 6.47
CA PHE A 194 -8.34 16.80 7.75
C PHE A 194 -7.80 18.14 8.21
N CYS A 195 -7.46 19.08 7.31
CA CYS A 195 -6.90 20.36 7.72
C CYS A 195 -7.98 21.34 8.20
N THR A 196 -7.61 22.23 9.12
CA THR A 196 -8.49 23.31 9.59
C THR A 196 -8.83 24.29 8.47
N LEU A 197 -9.99 24.95 8.58
CA LEU A 197 -10.44 25.95 7.61
C LEU A 197 -9.48 27.14 7.50
N GLU A 198 -8.83 27.51 8.60
CA GLU A 198 -7.82 28.59 8.64
C GLU A 198 -6.63 28.26 7.75
N LEU A 199 -6.09 27.04 7.87
CA LEU A 199 -4.99 26.59 7.02
C LEU A 199 -5.40 26.48 5.54
N GLN A 200 -6.62 26.01 5.28
CA GLN A 200 -7.16 25.94 3.92
C GLN A 200 -7.27 27.33 3.27
N ARG A 201 -7.69 28.36 4.03
CA ARG A 201 -7.78 29.76 3.56
C ARG A 201 -6.40 30.34 3.25
N VAL A 202 -5.42 30.11 4.11
CA VAL A 202 -4.03 30.57 3.92
C VAL A 202 -3.44 30.00 2.63
N ARG A 203 -3.65 28.71 2.34
CA ARG A 203 -3.13 28.07 1.12
C ARG A 203 -3.84 28.48 -0.18
N VAL A 204 -5.12 28.85 -0.11
CA VAL A 204 -5.89 29.31 -1.29
C VAL A 204 -5.72 30.82 -1.53
N GLY A 205 -5.00 31.53 -0.64
CA GLY A 205 -4.78 32.98 -0.76
C GLY A 205 -6.03 33.82 -0.47
N GLN A 206 -7.00 33.27 0.28
CA GLN A 206 -8.19 34.00 0.69
C GLN A 206 -8.02 34.49 2.14
N PRO A 207 -8.13 35.81 2.42
CA PRO A 207 -8.04 36.31 3.79
C PRO A 207 -9.24 35.82 4.62
N ALA A 208 -8.98 35.64 5.93
CA ALA A 208 -9.91 35.11 6.93
C ALA A 208 -11.20 35.94 7.08
#